data_AF-A0A258FAU5-F1
#
_entry.id   AF-A0A258FAU5-F1
#
_cell.length_a   1.000
_cell.length_b   1.000
_cell.length_c   1.000
_cell.angle_alpha   90.00
_cell.angle_beta   90.00
_cell.angle_gamma   90.00
#
_symmetry.space_group_name_H-M   'P 1'
#
loop_
_entity.id
_entity.type
_entity.pdbx_description
1 polymer ?
#
loop_
_entity_poly.entity_id
_entity_poly.type
_entity_poly.pdbx_seq_one_letter_code
_entity_poly.pdbx_strand_id
1 'polypeptide(L)'
;MTHALMNRRSILAAAGLALPGLALPWSAQAQEQPGPFRFVAGDGQETDAERGFFEVPEDRRIPGSRRIRLGYVRFPSTSANPGPPIVYLAGGPGGSGVRAAMGNRFPIFMALRAVADVIAFDQRGTGLSAHIPERPASTAPWPALTHREMTDWYRDEMQKAWVDWTRAGVAMTGYNTEQNADDINDLRRHLGVEKVNLWGISYGTHLALSVLKRHPDVIGRVALASLEGQDQTVKRPAHIDAYLDRVDRLLGEDPVARAAVPNLPALMRRVHARYEADPATVTMPSESGPADLKIGGFGVQLMASAMVANPPTLSMLPGVYLALDAGKTDVLAPLFPPPDRYFSISGMPEATP
;
A
#
# COMPACT_ATOMS: atom_id res chain seq x y z
N MET A 1 19.93 -34.97 -18.97
CA MET A 1 19.58 -35.52 -17.64
C MET A 1 18.69 -34.50 -16.96
N THR A 2 17.46 -34.72 -16.51
CA THR A 2 16.45 -35.77 -16.67
C THR A 2 15.23 -35.18 -15.95
N HIS A 3 14.03 -35.47 -16.44
CA HIS A 3 12.75 -35.06 -15.86
C HIS A 3 12.58 -35.45 -14.38
N ALA A 4 11.59 -34.78 -13.79
CA ALA A 4 10.67 -35.27 -12.76
C ALA A 4 11.13 -35.14 -11.29
N LEU A 5 10.41 -34.29 -10.56
CA LEU A 5 9.47 -34.72 -9.52
C LEU A 5 8.70 -33.48 -9.02
N MET A 6 7.70 -33.06 -9.80
CA MET A 6 6.55 -32.35 -9.25
C MET A 6 5.86 -33.34 -8.30
N ASN A 7 6.21 -33.26 -7.02
CA ASN A 7 5.55 -34.04 -6.00
C ASN A 7 4.13 -33.49 -5.81
N ARG A 8 3.18 -34.27 -6.33
CA ARG A 8 1.78 -34.32 -5.95
C ARG A 8 1.68 -34.53 -4.43
N ARG A 9 1.58 -33.45 -3.66
CA ARG A 9 1.12 -33.42 -2.25
C ARG A 9 1.05 -31.97 -1.76
N SER A 10 0.07 -31.23 -2.27
CA SER A 10 -0.33 -29.93 -1.70
C SER A 10 -1.85 -29.76 -1.81
N ILE A 11 -2.60 -30.76 -1.36
CA ILE A 11 -4.00 -30.61 -0.96
C ILE A 11 -3.95 -30.81 0.55
N LEU A 12 -4.40 -29.79 1.31
CA LEU A 12 -4.25 -29.62 2.76
C LEU A 12 -2.90 -29.05 3.21
N ALA A 13 -2.71 -27.78 2.92
CA ALA A 13 -2.06 -26.87 3.86
C ALA A 13 -2.87 -25.57 3.82
N ALA A 14 -3.75 -25.40 4.79
CA ALA A 14 -4.27 -24.08 5.16
C ALA A 14 -3.06 -23.26 5.60
N ALA A 15 -2.42 -22.59 4.64
CA ALA A 15 -1.43 -21.58 4.94
C ALA A 15 -2.20 -20.42 5.56
N GLY A 16 -2.15 -20.34 6.90
CA GLY A 16 -2.61 -19.19 7.64
C GLY A 16 -2.04 -17.95 6.98
N LEU A 17 -2.94 -17.17 6.38
CA LEU A 17 -2.69 -15.78 6.10
C LEU A 17 -2.27 -15.18 7.44
N ALA A 18 -0.99 -14.83 7.55
CA ALA A 18 -0.52 -13.99 8.62
C ALA A 18 -1.45 -12.77 8.64
N LEU A 19 -2.26 -12.70 9.70
CA LEU A 19 -2.86 -11.46 10.17
C LEU A 19 -1.73 -10.71 10.88
N PRO A 20 -1.19 -9.62 10.33
CA PRO A 20 -0.68 -8.56 11.17
C PRO A 20 -1.76 -7.48 11.21
N GLY A 21 -2.23 -7.19 12.41
CA GLY A 21 -3.04 -6.02 12.65
C GLY A 21 -4.24 -6.29 13.54
N LEU A 22 -3.98 -6.65 14.80
CA LEU A 22 -4.61 -5.87 15.85
C LEU A 22 -4.39 -4.41 15.45
N ALA A 23 -5.45 -3.77 14.96
CA ALA A 23 -5.53 -2.33 14.97
C ALA A 23 -5.56 -1.98 16.45
N LEU A 24 -4.39 -1.91 17.07
CA LEU A 24 -4.26 -1.13 18.28
C LEU A 24 -4.70 0.26 17.85
N PRO A 25 -5.74 0.84 18.46
CA PRO A 25 -6.04 2.23 18.22
C PRO A 25 -4.75 2.97 18.55
N TRP A 26 -4.12 3.55 17.52
CA TRP A 26 -3.06 4.50 17.73
C TRP A 26 -3.75 5.66 18.45
N SER A 27 -3.63 5.69 19.76
CA SER A 27 -4.03 6.85 20.55
C SER A 27 -3.10 7.98 20.13
N ALA A 28 -3.52 8.72 19.12
CA ALA A 28 -2.92 9.96 18.71
C ALA A 28 -3.05 10.91 19.88
N GLN A 29 -2.02 11.00 20.73
CA GLN A 29 -1.60 12.17 21.53
C GLN A 29 -0.65 11.84 22.69
N ALA A 30 -0.41 10.57 23.04
CA ALA A 30 0.52 10.25 24.12
C ALA A 30 1.98 10.14 23.60
N GLN A 31 2.60 11.30 23.41
CA GLN A 31 4.03 11.55 23.68
C GLN A 31 5.06 11.09 22.62
N GLU A 32 5.06 11.76 21.47
CA GLU A 32 6.14 11.63 20.48
C GLU A 32 7.11 12.81 20.54
N GLN A 33 7.82 12.92 21.66
CA GLN A 33 8.91 13.87 21.77
C GLN A 33 10.08 13.45 20.86
N PRO A 34 10.82 14.41 20.26
CA PRO A 34 12.08 14.10 19.59
C PRO A 34 13.10 13.58 20.60
N GLY A 35 14.03 12.76 20.13
CA GLY A 35 15.14 12.25 20.92
C GLY A 35 15.23 10.72 20.95
N PRO A 36 16.16 10.19 21.76
CA PRO A 36 16.42 8.76 21.84
C PRO A 36 15.25 8.03 22.50
N PHE A 37 14.93 6.84 21.98
CA PHE A 37 13.93 5.95 22.56
C PHE A 37 14.23 4.49 22.21
N ARG A 38 13.57 3.56 22.92
CA ARG A 38 13.60 2.15 22.59
C ARG A 38 12.54 1.84 21.54
N PHE A 39 12.96 1.47 20.34
CA PHE A 39 12.06 1.04 19.27
C PHE A 39 11.74 -0.45 19.43
N VAL A 40 10.46 -0.80 19.32
CA VAL A 40 9.96 -2.17 19.41
C VAL A 40 9.36 -2.57 18.06
N ALA A 41 9.90 -3.62 17.45
CA ALA A 41 9.36 -4.22 16.23
C ALA A 41 8.11 -5.05 16.54
N GLY A 42 7.33 -5.37 15.51
CA GLY A 42 6.06 -6.10 15.64
C GLY A 42 6.21 -7.54 16.13
N ASP A 43 7.41 -8.11 16.07
CA ASP A 43 7.76 -9.41 16.64
C ASP A 43 8.36 -9.32 18.07
N GLY A 44 8.39 -8.12 18.65
CA GLY A 44 8.92 -7.85 19.98
C GLY A 44 10.43 -7.62 20.05
N GLN A 45 11.16 -7.68 18.93
CA GLN A 45 12.57 -7.30 18.92
C GLN A 45 12.73 -5.82 19.22
N GLU A 46 13.75 -5.48 19.99
CA GLU A 46 13.98 -4.09 20.40
C GLU A 46 15.36 -3.58 19.94
N THR A 47 15.42 -2.30 19.59
CA THR A 47 16.67 -1.60 19.28
C THR A 47 16.61 -0.16 19.77
N ASP A 48 17.77 0.42 20.03
CA ASP A 48 17.88 1.86 20.24
C ASP A 48 17.64 2.58 18.92
N ALA A 49 16.88 3.65 18.99
CA ALA A 49 16.54 4.51 17.87
C ALA A 49 16.38 5.95 18.33
N GLU A 50 16.28 6.86 17.37
CA GLU A 50 16.00 8.26 17.63
C GLU A 50 14.80 8.71 16.81
N ARG A 51 13.88 9.42 17.45
CA ARG A 51 12.77 10.06 16.77
C ARG A 51 13.15 11.50 16.45
N GLY A 52 12.93 11.92 15.22
CA GLY A 52 13.19 13.28 14.79
C GLY A 52 12.02 13.89 14.02
N PHE A 53 11.98 15.22 14.03
CA PHE A 53 10.96 16.00 13.34
C PHE A 53 11.56 17.26 12.72
N PHE A 54 11.02 17.66 11.57
CA PHE A 54 11.34 18.92 10.90
C PHE A 54 10.10 19.51 10.24
N GLU A 55 10.11 20.81 9.96
CA GLU A 55 8.96 21.48 9.33
C GLU A 55 9.23 21.84 7.89
N VAL A 56 8.20 21.75 7.04
CA VAL A 56 8.24 22.14 5.63
C VAL A 56 6.99 22.95 5.25
N PRO A 57 7.02 23.75 4.16
CA PRO A 57 5.78 24.26 3.59
C PRO A 57 4.92 23.08 3.10
N GLU A 58 3.63 23.11 3.44
CA GLU A 58 2.65 22.15 2.96
C GLU A 58 2.53 22.19 1.44
N ASP A 59 2.49 23.38 0.84
CA ASP A 59 2.54 23.55 -0.61
C ASP A 59 3.51 24.68 -0.98
N ARG A 60 4.72 24.31 -1.41
CA ARG A 60 5.78 25.25 -1.82
C ARG A 60 5.40 26.19 -2.97
N ARG A 61 4.31 25.93 -3.70
CA ARG A 61 3.84 26.78 -4.79
C ARG A 61 2.99 27.96 -4.28
N ILE A 62 2.52 27.89 -3.04
CA ILE A 62 1.68 28.91 -2.41
C ILE A 62 2.55 29.71 -1.44
N PRO A 63 2.85 31.00 -1.72
CA PRO A 63 3.57 31.84 -0.78
C PRO A 63 2.85 31.91 0.58
N GLY A 64 3.58 31.63 1.66
CA GLY A 64 3.01 31.61 3.01
C GLY A 64 2.09 30.42 3.31
N SER A 65 2.19 29.31 2.56
CA SER A 65 1.45 28.08 2.90
C SER A 65 1.68 27.68 4.35
N ARG A 66 0.69 26.98 4.92
CA ARG A 66 0.83 26.31 6.22
C ARG A 66 2.12 25.50 6.28
N ARG A 67 2.73 25.44 7.46
CA ARG A 67 3.86 24.55 7.74
C ARG A 67 3.33 23.23 8.29
N ILE A 68 3.85 22.12 7.79
CA ILE A 68 3.56 20.78 8.31
C ILE A 68 4.84 20.18 8.89
N ARG A 69 4.69 19.42 9.98
CA ARG A 69 5.78 18.70 10.61
C ARG A 69 5.95 17.34 9.92
N LEU A 70 7.17 16.94 9.59
CA LEU A 70 7.45 15.61 9.06
C LEU A 70 8.29 14.85 10.08
N GLY A 71 7.97 13.58 10.28
CA GLY A 71 8.59 12.71 11.27
C GLY A 71 9.39 11.58 10.66
N TYR A 72 10.41 11.14 11.40
CA TYR A 72 11.19 9.96 11.07
C TYR A 72 11.68 9.24 12.32
N VAL A 73 12.04 7.97 12.14
CA VAL A 73 12.83 7.19 13.10
C VAL A 73 14.19 6.90 12.46
N ARG A 74 15.26 7.30 13.15
CA ARG A 74 16.64 7.00 12.81
C ARG A 74 17.11 5.79 13.60
N PHE A 75 17.66 4.82 12.90
CA PHE A 75 18.43 3.72 13.47
C PHE A 75 19.92 4.02 13.27
N PRO A 76 20.66 4.35 14.34
CA PRO A 76 22.07 4.73 14.22
C PRO A 76 22.93 3.62 13.62
N SER A 77 23.89 4.03 12.80
CA SER A 77 24.94 3.16 12.25
C SER A 77 25.70 2.43 13.35
N THR A 78 26.14 1.22 13.03
CA THR A 78 27.10 0.42 13.82
C THR A 78 28.53 0.51 13.27
N SER A 79 28.72 1.13 12.10
CA SER A 79 30.04 1.42 11.52
C SER A 79 30.70 2.61 12.21
N ALA A 80 32.01 2.51 12.44
CA ALA A 80 32.84 3.62 12.91
C ALA A 80 32.94 4.77 11.89
N ASN A 81 32.81 4.46 10.61
CA ASN A 81 32.83 5.43 9.50
C ASN A 81 31.56 5.20 8.65
N PRO A 82 30.40 5.68 9.09
CA PRO A 82 29.16 5.53 8.33
C PRO A 82 29.25 6.29 7.00
N GLY A 83 28.65 5.70 5.95
CA GLY A 83 28.35 6.42 4.72
C GLY A 83 27.14 7.37 4.88
N PRO A 84 26.69 8.00 3.78
CA PRO A 84 25.49 8.84 3.80
C PRO A 84 24.26 8.08 4.34
N PRO A 85 23.38 8.72 5.14
CA PRO A 85 22.18 8.07 5.68
C PRO A 85 21.30 7.46 4.59
N ILE A 86 20.72 6.29 4.86
CA ILE A 86 19.80 5.60 3.96
C ILE A 86 18.37 5.96 4.34
N VAL A 87 17.68 6.69 3.47
CA VAL A 87 16.27 7.05 3.64
C VAL A 87 15.40 5.99 2.98
N TYR A 88 14.59 5.30 3.79
CA TYR A 88 13.56 4.39 3.29
C TYR A 88 12.35 5.17 2.81
N LEU A 89 11.93 4.90 1.58
CA LEU A 89 10.76 5.49 0.94
C LEU A 89 9.67 4.42 0.82
N ALA A 90 8.61 4.56 1.62
CA ALA A 90 7.53 3.58 1.67
C ALA A 90 6.68 3.60 0.40
N GLY A 91 6.16 2.42 0.05
CA GLY A 91 5.21 2.24 -1.06
C GLY A 91 3.77 2.61 -0.70
N GLY A 92 2.83 2.14 -1.53
CA GLY A 92 1.41 2.45 -1.42
C GLY A 92 0.91 3.18 -2.67
N PRO A 93 0.77 4.52 -2.67
CA PRO A 93 1.16 5.51 -1.66
C PRO A 93 0.36 5.38 -0.34
N GLY A 94 0.75 6.16 0.67
CA GLY A 94 0.09 6.15 1.99
C GLY A 94 0.69 5.17 3.01
N GLY A 95 1.75 4.44 2.63
CA GLY A 95 2.52 3.63 3.57
C GLY A 95 3.35 4.51 4.52
N SER A 96 3.45 4.08 5.78
CA SER A 96 4.37 4.67 6.76
C SER A 96 5.71 3.92 6.73
N GLY A 97 6.82 4.65 6.65
CA GLY A 97 8.16 4.12 6.77
C GLY A 97 8.43 3.55 8.17
N VAL A 98 7.92 4.21 9.22
CA VAL A 98 8.06 3.74 10.61
C VAL A 98 7.31 2.43 10.82
N ARG A 99 6.06 2.32 10.34
CA ARG A 99 5.30 1.08 10.40
C ARG A 99 5.94 -0.03 9.55
N ALA A 100 6.54 0.32 8.41
CA ALA A 100 7.29 -0.65 7.63
C ALA A 100 8.51 -1.19 8.39
N ALA A 101 9.19 -0.33 9.16
CA ALA A 101 10.29 -0.72 10.06
C ALA A 101 9.82 -1.56 11.26
N MET A 102 8.56 -1.47 11.66
CA MET A 102 7.99 -2.40 12.68
C MET A 102 7.67 -3.78 12.10
N GLY A 103 7.42 -3.89 10.79
CA GLY A 103 6.99 -5.13 10.15
C GLY A 103 8.13 -6.00 9.61
N ASN A 104 7.80 -6.82 8.62
CA ASN A 104 8.72 -7.79 8.00
C ASN A 104 10.00 -7.20 7.37
N ARG A 105 10.11 -5.86 7.27
CA ARG A 105 11.33 -5.20 6.78
C ARG A 105 12.32 -4.88 7.89
N PHE A 106 11.94 -5.01 9.17
CA PHE A 106 12.82 -4.73 10.31
C PHE A 106 14.22 -5.35 10.18
N PRO A 107 14.39 -6.64 9.77
CA PRO A 107 15.73 -7.22 9.62
C PRO A 107 16.60 -6.49 8.59
N ILE A 108 16.00 -5.94 7.52
CA ILE A 108 16.73 -5.18 6.50
C ILE A 108 17.15 -3.82 7.05
N PHE A 109 16.27 -3.12 7.79
CA PHE A 109 16.64 -1.88 8.49
C PHE A 109 17.84 -2.12 9.42
N MET A 110 17.84 -3.22 10.16
CA MET A 110 18.93 -3.55 11.08
C MET A 110 20.23 -3.89 10.34
N ALA A 111 20.16 -4.68 9.27
CA ALA A 111 21.33 -5.05 8.48
C ALA A 111 22.01 -3.83 7.83
N LEU A 112 21.22 -2.86 7.33
CA LEU A 112 21.75 -1.67 6.67
C LEU A 112 22.50 -0.73 7.63
N ARG A 113 22.29 -0.85 8.95
CA ARG A 113 23.08 -0.11 9.96
C ARG A 113 24.57 -0.45 9.95
N ALA A 114 24.96 -1.55 9.31
CA ALA A 114 26.37 -1.90 9.13
C ALA A 114 27.11 -0.90 8.23
N VAL A 115 26.41 -0.08 7.44
CA VAL A 115 27.03 0.84 6.47
C VAL A 115 26.65 2.30 6.64
N ALA A 116 25.51 2.63 7.25
CA ALA A 116 25.05 4.01 7.46
C ALA A 116 23.92 4.07 8.50
N ASP A 117 23.57 5.28 8.94
CA ASP A 117 22.30 5.51 9.62
C ASP A 117 21.14 5.11 8.69
N VAL A 118 20.10 4.48 9.23
CA VAL A 118 18.92 4.08 8.44
C VAL A 118 17.71 4.85 8.94
N ILE A 119 17.06 5.57 8.04
CA ILE A 119 15.96 6.48 8.33
C ILE A 119 14.66 5.86 7.83
N ALA A 120 13.80 5.44 8.76
CA ALA A 120 12.40 5.17 8.50
C ALA A 120 11.65 6.51 8.45
N PHE A 121 11.47 7.03 7.24
CA PHE A 121 10.82 8.31 7.01
C PHE A 121 9.32 8.11 6.76
N ASP A 122 8.49 8.87 7.47
CA ASP A 122 7.06 8.95 7.17
C ASP A 122 6.82 10.13 6.24
N GLN A 123 6.44 9.82 5.00
CA GLN A 123 6.14 10.83 3.99
C GLN A 123 4.97 11.72 4.44
N ARG A 124 4.90 12.97 3.93
CA ARG A 124 3.81 13.91 4.21
C ARG A 124 2.45 13.21 4.15
N GLY A 125 1.61 13.38 5.18
CA GLY A 125 0.29 12.75 5.30
C GLY A 125 0.28 11.30 5.79
N THR A 126 1.42 10.70 6.13
CA THR A 126 1.49 9.32 6.67
C THR A 126 2.11 9.27 8.05
N GLY A 127 1.73 8.29 8.88
CA GLY A 127 2.38 7.98 10.16
C GLY A 127 2.64 9.21 11.04
N LEU A 128 3.88 9.42 11.48
CA LEU A 128 4.34 10.57 12.26
C LEU A 128 4.11 11.93 11.56
N SER A 129 3.89 11.90 10.25
CA SER A 129 3.66 13.04 9.36
C SER A 129 2.18 13.20 8.95
N ALA A 130 1.25 12.45 9.57
CA ALA A 130 -0.17 12.52 9.29
C ALA A 130 -0.83 13.71 10.01
N HIS A 131 -0.84 14.87 9.34
CA HIS A 131 -1.43 16.12 9.87
C HIS A 131 -2.74 16.51 9.17
N ILE A 132 -3.23 15.67 8.27
CA ILE A 132 -4.56 15.85 7.70
C ILE A 132 -5.58 15.43 8.77
N PRO A 133 -6.50 16.32 9.18
CA PRO A 133 -7.50 15.97 10.18
C PRO A 133 -8.30 14.74 9.75
N GLU A 134 -8.44 13.80 10.69
CA GLU A 134 -9.32 12.65 10.51
C GLU A 134 -10.76 13.12 10.31
N ARG A 135 -11.48 12.40 9.47
CA ARG A 135 -12.90 12.65 9.23
C ARG A 135 -13.72 11.62 10.01
N PRO A 136 -14.91 12.00 10.50
CA PRO A 136 -15.85 11.02 11.01
C PRO A 136 -16.12 9.94 9.96
N ALA A 137 -16.36 8.71 10.41
CA ALA A 137 -16.78 7.63 9.52
C ALA A 137 -18.05 8.05 8.75
N SER A 138 -18.13 7.63 7.49
CA SER A 138 -19.33 7.90 6.68
C SER A 138 -20.54 7.23 7.32
N THR A 139 -21.64 7.99 7.43
CA THR A 139 -22.94 7.46 7.87
C THR A 139 -23.78 6.95 6.70
N ALA A 140 -23.27 7.07 5.46
CA ALA A 140 -23.94 6.53 4.30
C ALA A 140 -23.95 4.99 4.38
N PRO A 141 -25.03 4.34 3.91
CA PRO A 141 -25.05 2.89 3.73
C PRO A 141 -23.87 2.45 2.85
N TRP A 142 -23.33 1.26 3.12
CA TRP A 142 -22.33 0.68 2.24
C TRP A 142 -22.92 0.43 0.85
N PRO A 143 -22.26 0.91 -0.23
CA PRO A 143 -22.69 0.62 -1.59
C PRO A 143 -22.52 -0.87 -1.89
N ALA A 144 -23.30 -1.40 -2.82
CA ALA A 144 -22.92 -2.63 -3.47
C ALA A 144 -21.59 -2.43 -4.20
N LEU A 145 -20.75 -3.45 -4.23
CA LEU A 145 -19.45 -3.42 -4.91
C LEU A 145 -19.66 -3.60 -6.43
N THR A 146 -20.54 -2.80 -7.01
CA THR A 146 -20.74 -2.61 -8.45
C THR A 146 -19.95 -1.39 -8.90
N HIS A 147 -19.63 -1.29 -10.18
CA HIS A 147 -18.90 -0.16 -10.74
C HIS A 147 -19.64 1.15 -10.51
N ARG A 148 -20.96 1.17 -10.73
CA ARG A 148 -21.78 2.36 -10.57
C ARG A 148 -21.86 2.82 -9.12
N GLU A 149 -22.31 1.96 -8.21
CA GLU A 149 -22.54 2.37 -6.82
C GLU A 149 -21.24 2.73 -6.10
N MET A 150 -20.14 2.00 -6.36
CA MET A 150 -18.83 2.35 -5.81
C MET A 150 -18.34 3.69 -6.35
N THR A 151 -18.51 3.95 -7.64
CA THR A 151 -18.12 5.23 -8.25
C THR A 151 -18.92 6.38 -7.66
N ASP A 152 -20.24 6.22 -7.51
CA ASP A 152 -21.11 7.25 -6.95
C ASP A 152 -20.77 7.52 -5.48
N TRP A 153 -20.55 6.46 -4.68
CA TRP A 153 -20.18 6.57 -3.27
C TRP A 153 -18.81 7.25 -3.08
N TYR A 154 -17.77 6.80 -3.78
CA TYR A 154 -16.44 7.41 -3.64
C TYR A 154 -16.41 8.83 -4.18
N ARG A 155 -17.17 9.15 -5.24
CA ARG A 155 -17.29 10.52 -5.76
C ARG A 155 -17.87 11.45 -4.69
N ASP A 156 -18.98 11.05 -4.08
CA ASP A 156 -19.65 11.83 -3.04
C ASP A 156 -18.77 11.99 -1.80
N GLU A 157 -18.21 10.89 -1.28
CA GLU A 157 -17.37 10.92 -0.09
C GLU A 157 -16.05 11.69 -0.28
N MET A 158 -15.43 11.61 -1.47
CA MET A 158 -14.25 12.42 -1.81
C MET A 158 -14.60 13.90 -1.93
N GLN A 159 -15.76 14.26 -2.50
CA GLN A 159 -16.19 15.66 -2.57
C GLN A 159 -16.42 16.25 -1.18
N LYS A 160 -17.08 15.51 -0.30
CA LYS A 160 -17.23 15.92 1.12
C LYS A 160 -15.88 16.05 1.80
N ALA A 161 -14.97 15.09 1.61
CA ALA A 161 -13.61 15.14 2.16
C ALA A 161 -12.86 16.38 1.72
N TRP A 162 -12.93 16.70 0.43
CA TRP A 162 -12.30 17.86 -0.13
C TRP A 162 -12.81 19.15 0.51
N VAL A 163 -14.12 19.29 0.69
CA VAL A 163 -14.73 20.46 1.36
C VAL A 163 -14.30 20.54 2.82
N ASP A 164 -14.36 19.43 3.56
CA ASP A 164 -14.00 19.37 4.98
C ASP A 164 -12.53 19.78 5.19
N TRP A 165 -11.61 19.21 4.42
CA TRP A 165 -10.19 19.51 4.51
C TRP A 165 -9.85 20.93 4.03
N THR A 166 -10.53 21.43 2.99
CA THR A 166 -10.40 22.84 2.56
C THR A 166 -10.84 23.78 3.69
N ARG A 167 -11.97 23.50 4.36
CA ARG A 167 -12.45 24.30 5.50
C ARG A 167 -11.49 24.22 6.69
N ALA A 168 -10.83 23.08 6.88
CA ALA A 168 -9.78 22.89 7.89
C ALA A 168 -8.42 23.55 7.51
N GLY A 169 -8.34 24.22 6.35
CA GLY A 169 -7.13 24.91 5.90
C GLY A 169 -6.03 23.99 5.39
N VAL A 170 -6.35 22.75 5.04
CA VAL A 170 -5.40 21.80 4.47
C VAL A 170 -5.18 22.14 2.99
N ALA A 171 -3.93 22.37 2.60
CA ALA A 171 -3.57 22.52 1.19
C ALA A 171 -3.46 21.13 0.53
N MET A 172 -4.60 20.52 0.17
CA MET A 172 -4.66 19.16 -0.41
C MET A 172 -3.78 19.01 -1.66
N THR A 173 -3.61 20.07 -2.45
CA THR A 173 -2.75 20.09 -3.63
C THR A 173 -1.27 19.90 -3.29
N GLY A 174 -0.86 20.13 -2.03
CA GLY A 174 0.49 19.90 -1.53
C GLY A 174 0.83 18.42 -1.33
N TYR A 175 -0.15 17.52 -1.29
CA TYR A 175 0.08 16.08 -1.09
C TYR A 175 0.30 15.40 -2.44
N ASN A 176 1.50 15.59 -2.99
CA ASN A 176 1.91 15.01 -4.26
C ASN A 176 3.39 14.60 -4.22
N THR A 177 3.82 13.84 -5.23
CA THR A 177 5.19 13.30 -5.31
C THR A 177 6.26 14.38 -5.45
N GLU A 178 5.99 15.49 -6.14
CA GLU A 178 6.98 16.55 -6.33
C GLU A 178 7.33 17.25 -5.02
N GLN A 179 6.31 17.63 -4.27
CA GLN A 179 6.48 18.23 -2.95
C GLN A 179 7.12 17.24 -1.98
N ASN A 180 6.77 15.96 -2.09
CA ASN A 180 7.37 14.92 -1.28
C ASN A 180 8.84 14.63 -1.63
N ALA A 181 9.23 14.80 -2.90
CA ALA A 181 10.62 14.74 -3.32
C ALA A 181 11.44 15.91 -2.75
N ASP A 182 10.84 17.10 -2.66
CA ASP A 182 11.47 18.27 -2.02
C ASP A 182 11.66 18.07 -0.51
N ASP A 183 10.74 17.36 0.16
CA ASP A 183 10.90 16.99 1.57
C ASP A 183 12.14 16.16 1.85
N ILE A 184 12.58 15.33 0.89
CA ILE A 184 13.79 14.51 1.06
C ILE A 184 15.04 15.40 1.10
N ASN A 185 15.08 16.46 0.31
CA ASN A 185 16.17 17.43 0.38
C ASN A 185 16.10 18.26 1.67
N ASP A 186 14.89 18.58 2.16
CA ASP A 186 14.73 19.26 3.44
C ASP A 186 15.12 18.36 4.63
N LEU A 187 14.80 17.06 4.58
CA LEU A 187 15.29 16.07 5.53
C LEU A 187 16.82 16.03 5.53
N ARG A 188 17.45 15.97 4.36
CA ARG A 188 18.91 16.02 4.24
C ARG A 188 19.50 17.27 4.89
N ARG A 189 18.93 18.45 4.63
CA ARG A 189 19.35 19.71 5.27
C ARG A 189 19.18 19.66 6.78
N HIS A 190 18.05 19.15 7.25
CA HIS A 190 17.75 18.98 8.67
C HIS A 190 18.75 18.06 9.37
N LEU A 191 19.16 16.97 8.71
CA LEU A 191 20.18 16.04 9.21
C LEU A 191 21.62 16.61 9.14
N GLY A 192 21.83 17.75 8.47
CA GLY A 192 23.15 18.36 8.32
C GLY A 192 24.13 17.58 7.45
N VAL A 193 23.64 16.70 6.57
CA VAL A 193 24.49 15.83 5.73
C VAL A 193 24.57 16.32 4.29
N GLU A 194 25.69 16.07 3.60
CA GLU A 194 25.88 16.49 2.21
C GLU A 194 24.99 15.69 1.24
N LYS A 195 24.89 14.38 1.46
CA LYS A 195 24.12 13.45 0.62
C LYS A 195 23.26 12.50 1.44
N VAL A 196 22.26 11.92 0.79
CA VAL A 196 21.50 10.76 1.29
C VAL A 196 21.50 9.64 0.27
N ASN A 197 21.39 8.40 0.75
CA ASN A 197 21.10 7.22 -0.05
C ASN A 197 19.60 6.94 0.00
N LEU A 198 19.02 6.38 -1.07
CA LEU A 198 17.59 6.08 -1.15
C LEU A 198 17.35 4.58 -1.22
N TRP A 199 16.40 4.09 -0.42
CA TRP A 199 15.86 2.74 -0.51
C TRP A 199 14.35 2.82 -0.73
N GLY A 200 13.90 2.63 -1.97
CA GLY A 200 12.50 2.77 -2.36
C GLY A 200 11.83 1.45 -2.72
N ILE A 201 10.54 1.33 -2.41
CA ILE A 201 9.72 0.19 -2.80
C ILE A 201 8.36 0.60 -3.34
N SER A 202 7.90 -0.01 -4.45
CA SER A 202 6.60 0.30 -5.07
C SER A 202 6.48 1.82 -5.35
N TYR A 203 5.47 2.54 -4.85
CA TYR A 203 5.41 4.01 -4.92
C TYR A 203 6.70 4.70 -4.46
N GLY A 204 7.40 4.17 -3.44
CA GLY A 204 8.67 4.72 -2.99
C GLY A 204 9.76 4.73 -4.07
N THR A 205 9.66 3.86 -5.08
CA THR A 205 10.53 3.91 -6.27
C THR A 205 10.15 5.03 -7.22
N HIS A 206 8.85 5.28 -7.40
CA HIS A 206 8.35 6.45 -8.13
C HIS A 206 8.87 7.72 -7.44
N LEU A 207 8.72 7.84 -6.13
CA LEU A 207 9.28 8.96 -5.36
C LEU A 207 10.80 9.07 -5.49
N ALA A 208 11.54 7.97 -5.39
CA ALA A 208 13.01 7.98 -5.54
C ALA A 208 13.45 8.55 -6.89
N LEU A 209 12.77 8.17 -7.98
CA LEU A 209 13.03 8.69 -9.32
C LEU A 209 12.70 10.19 -9.43
N SER A 210 11.62 10.65 -8.79
CA SER A 210 11.29 12.08 -8.71
C SER A 210 12.34 12.87 -7.92
N VAL A 211 12.90 12.30 -6.84
CA VAL A 211 14.01 12.91 -6.09
C VAL A 211 15.26 13.01 -6.96
N LEU A 212 15.63 11.94 -7.69
CA LEU A 212 16.77 11.96 -8.61
C LEU A 212 16.62 13.02 -9.71
N LYS A 213 15.40 13.22 -10.22
CA LYS A 213 15.13 14.24 -11.25
C LYS A 213 15.25 15.67 -10.69
N ARG A 214 14.83 15.90 -9.45
CA ARG A 214 14.73 17.24 -8.84
C ARG A 214 15.99 17.66 -8.07
N HIS A 215 16.65 16.71 -7.40
CA HIS A 215 17.78 16.94 -6.52
C HIS A 215 18.93 15.93 -6.80
N PRO A 216 19.42 15.79 -8.05
CA PRO A 216 20.39 14.76 -8.41
C PRO A 216 21.70 14.85 -7.61
N ASP A 217 22.18 16.07 -7.35
CA ASP A 217 23.51 16.30 -6.76
C ASP A 217 23.61 15.86 -5.28
N VAL A 218 22.47 15.76 -4.60
CA VAL A 218 22.41 15.43 -3.16
C VAL A 218 22.14 13.94 -2.90
N ILE A 219 22.10 13.11 -3.94
CA ILE A 219 21.86 11.68 -3.82
C ILE A 219 23.17 10.90 -4.03
N GLY A 220 23.43 9.93 -3.15
CA GLY A 220 24.57 9.02 -3.23
C GLY A 220 24.24 7.76 -4.03
N ARG A 221 23.67 6.76 -3.36
CA ARG A 221 23.29 5.46 -3.91
C ARG A 221 21.78 5.28 -3.83
N VAL A 222 21.23 4.47 -4.74
CA VAL A 222 19.80 4.18 -4.80
C VAL A 222 19.57 2.68 -4.96
N ALA A 223 18.67 2.13 -4.15
CA ALA A 223 18.17 0.76 -4.26
C ALA A 223 16.64 0.79 -4.44
N LEU A 224 16.15 0.19 -5.53
CA LEU A 224 14.73 0.19 -5.90
C LEU A 224 14.22 -1.24 -5.95
N ALA A 225 13.12 -1.53 -5.25
CA ALA A 225 12.46 -2.83 -5.25
C ALA A 225 11.02 -2.71 -5.75
N SER A 226 10.56 -3.66 -6.57
CA SER A 226 9.23 -3.61 -7.20
C SER A 226 8.98 -2.27 -7.89
N LEU A 227 9.81 -1.97 -8.90
CA LEU A 227 9.90 -0.67 -9.56
C LEU A 227 8.58 -0.24 -10.19
N GLU A 228 8.11 0.95 -9.81
CA GLU A 228 7.06 1.74 -10.47
C GLU A 228 7.73 2.99 -11.06
N GLY A 229 7.73 3.09 -12.39
CA GLY A 229 8.30 4.23 -13.10
C GLY A 229 7.45 5.50 -12.98
N GLN A 230 7.96 6.62 -13.50
CA GLN A 230 7.22 7.90 -13.52
C GLN A 230 5.94 7.84 -14.38
N ASP A 231 5.92 6.99 -15.41
CA ASP A 231 4.80 6.88 -16.36
C ASP A 231 3.68 5.91 -15.90
N GLN A 232 3.77 5.42 -14.66
CA GLN A 232 2.80 4.53 -14.01
C GLN A 232 2.39 3.32 -14.85
N THR A 233 3.34 2.76 -15.62
CA THR A 233 3.03 1.78 -16.67
C THR A 233 2.55 0.45 -16.11
N VAL A 234 2.87 0.09 -14.87
CA VAL A 234 2.41 -1.16 -14.24
C VAL A 234 0.89 -1.18 -14.05
N LYS A 235 0.26 0.00 -13.93
CA LYS A 235 -1.18 0.17 -13.67
C LYS A 235 -2.04 0.20 -14.94
N ARG A 236 -1.46 0.04 -16.14
CA ARG A 236 -2.22 0.10 -17.40
C ARG A 236 -3.05 -1.17 -17.61
N PRO A 237 -4.36 -1.07 -17.91
CA PRO A 237 -5.23 -2.23 -18.13
C PRO A 237 -4.66 -3.24 -19.14
N ALA A 238 -4.13 -2.75 -20.26
CA ALA A 238 -3.55 -3.59 -21.30
C ALA A 238 -2.37 -4.47 -20.81
N HIS A 239 -1.57 -4.01 -19.84
CA HIS A 239 -0.48 -4.80 -19.29
C HIS A 239 -1.00 -5.90 -18.34
N ILE A 240 -2.11 -5.64 -17.64
CA ILE A 240 -2.79 -6.63 -16.81
C ILE A 240 -3.48 -7.68 -17.68
N ASP A 241 -4.14 -7.29 -18.77
CA ASP A 241 -4.71 -8.22 -19.75
C ASP A 241 -3.61 -9.12 -20.33
N ALA A 242 -2.51 -8.54 -20.79
CA ALA A 242 -1.37 -9.30 -21.30
C ALA A 242 -0.74 -10.23 -20.24
N TYR A 243 -0.80 -9.86 -18.95
CA TYR A 243 -0.37 -10.71 -17.86
C TYR A 243 -1.32 -11.90 -17.64
N LEU A 244 -2.64 -11.65 -17.63
CA LEU A 244 -3.65 -12.71 -17.51
C LEU A 244 -3.61 -13.67 -18.70
N ASP A 245 -3.33 -13.18 -19.91
CA ASP A 245 -3.10 -14.04 -21.09
C ASP A 245 -1.87 -14.94 -20.91
N ARG A 246 -0.80 -14.47 -20.24
CA ARG A 246 0.34 -15.33 -19.89
C ARG A 246 -0.05 -16.41 -18.87
N VAL A 247 -0.86 -16.05 -17.87
CA VAL A 247 -1.36 -17.00 -16.87
C VAL A 247 -2.25 -18.06 -17.54
N ASP A 248 -3.12 -17.66 -18.47
CA ASP A 248 -3.94 -18.60 -19.25
C ASP A 248 -3.06 -19.57 -20.03
N ARG A 249 -2.04 -19.08 -20.75
CA ARG A 249 -1.12 -19.96 -21.48
C ARG A 249 -0.46 -21.00 -20.58
N LEU A 250 -0.04 -20.63 -19.36
CA LEU A 250 0.50 -21.55 -18.37
C LEU A 250 -0.52 -22.61 -17.93
N LEU A 251 -1.79 -22.25 -17.73
CA LEU A 251 -2.86 -23.22 -17.49
C LEU A 251 -3.04 -24.19 -18.67
N GLY A 252 -2.68 -23.77 -19.88
CA GLY A 252 -2.70 -24.59 -21.08
C GLY A 252 -1.62 -25.67 -21.14
N GLU A 253 -0.60 -25.59 -20.31
CA GLU A 253 0.47 -26.59 -20.26
C GLU A 253 0.05 -27.85 -19.47
N ASP A 254 -1.02 -27.77 -18.66
CA ASP A 254 -1.63 -28.91 -17.96
C ASP A 254 -2.99 -29.27 -18.60
N PRO A 255 -3.13 -30.46 -19.22
CA PRO A 255 -4.39 -30.88 -19.85
C PRO A 255 -5.60 -30.91 -18.90
N VAL A 256 -5.38 -31.24 -17.62
CA VAL A 256 -6.45 -31.26 -16.62
C VAL A 256 -6.87 -29.83 -16.28
N ALA A 257 -5.90 -28.93 -16.09
CA ALA A 257 -6.19 -27.52 -15.82
C ALA A 257 -6.88 -26.85 -17.02
N ARG A 258 -6.43 -27.11 -18.26
CA ARG A 258 -7.04 -26.58 -19.47
C ARG A 258 -8.46 -27.10 -19.69
N ALA A 259 -8.72 -28.37 -19.39
CA ALA A 259 -10.08 -28.92 -19.48
C ALA A 259 -11.03 -28.24 -18.48
N ALA A 260 -10.53 -27.94 -17.27
CA ALA A 260 -11.32 -27.25 -16.25
C ALA A 260 -11.51 -25.75 -16.54
N VAL A 261 -10.48 -25.08 -17.08
CA VAL A 261 -10.49 -23.65 -17.41
C VAL A 261 -10.09 -23.46 -18.88
N PRO A 262 -11.03 -23.58 -19.82
CA PRO A 262 -10.72 -23.49 -21.25
C PRO A 262 -10.18 -22.14 -21.68
N ASN A 263 -10.62 -21.06 -21.02
CA ASN A 263 -10.15 -19.69 -21.25
C ASN A 263 -10.39 -18.87 -19.97
N LEU A 264 -9.32 -18.57 -19.24
CA LEU A 264 -9.38 -17.86 -17.97
C LEU A 264 -9.90 -16.42 -18.15
N PRO A 265 -9.38 -15.56 -19.06
CA PRO A 265 -9.93 -14.23 -19.26
C PRO A 265 -11.43 -14.21 -19.59
N ALA A 266 -11.91 -15.15 -20.42
CA ALA A 266 -13.34 -15.26 -20.76
C ALA A 266 -14.19 -15.71 -19.56
N LEU A 267 -13.70 -16.65 -18.76
CA LEU A 267 -14.31 -17.04 -17.48
C LEU A 267 -14.41 -15.82 -16.56
N MET A 268 -13.34 -15.06 -16.40
CA MET A 268 -13.32 -13.88 -15.53
C MET A 268 -14.34 -12.82 -15.98
N ARG A 269 -14.36 -12.46 -17.27
CA ARG A 269 -15.32 -11.48 -17.81
C ARG A 269 -16.77 -11.92 -17.64
N ARG A 270 -17.08 -13.21 -17.82
CA ARG A 270 -18.43 -13.74 -17.62
C ARG A 270 -18.86 -13.64 -16.16
N VAL A 271 -17.98 -14.02 -15.22
CA VAL A 271 -18.24 -13.91 -13.79
C VAL A 271 -18.43 -12.45 -13.38
N HIS A 272 -17.58 -11.53 -13.85
CA HIS A 272 -17.75 -10.09 -13.61
C HIS A 272 -19.10 -9.60 -14.11
N ALA A 273 -19.46 -9.89 -15.36
CA ALA A 273 -20.73 -9.44 -15.94
C ALA A 273 -21.95 -10.00 -15.18
N ARG A 274 -21.90 -11.26 -14.74
CA ARG A 274 -22.96 -11.89 -13.94
C ARG A 274 -23.20 -11.15 -12.63
N TYR A 275 -22.16 -10.96 -11.84
CA TYR A 275 -22.29 -10.32 -10.52
C TYR A 275 -22.46 -8.81 -10.61
N GLU A 276 -22.04 -8.17 -11.70
CA GLU A 276 -22.37 -6.75 -11.93
C GLU A 276 -23.86 -6.55 -12.18
N ALA A 277 -24.51 -7.47 -12.91
CA ALA A 277 -25.94 -7.43 -13.17
C ALA A 277 -26.80 -7.87 -11.96
N ASP A 278 -26.32 -8.85 -11.20
CA ASP A 278 -27.00 -9.40 -10.01
C ASP A 278 -25.99 -9.64 -8.87
N PRO A 279 -25.72 -8.62 -8.03
CA PRO A 279 -24.74 -8.71 -6.96
C PRO A 279 -25.06 -9.79 -5.93
N ALA A 280 -24.04 -10.54 -5.51
CA ALA A 280 -24.18 -11.55 -4.46
C ALA A 280 -24.26 -10.90 -3.08
N THR A 281 -25.23 -11.32 -2.26
CA THR A 281 -25.19 -10.99 -0.82
C THR A 281 -24.25 -11.95 -0.09
N VAL A 282 -23.28 -11.39 0.62
CA VAL A 282 -22.31 -12.13 1.43
C VAL A 282 -22.29 -11.57 2.83
N THR A 283 -22.56 -12.42 3.83
CA THR A 283 -22.46 -12.04 5.23
C THR A 283 -21.00 -12.05 5.67
N MET A 284 -20.54 -10.93 6.21
CA MET A 284 -19.15 -10.70 6.61
C MET A 284 -19.07 -10.27 8.08
N PRO A 285 -17.98 -10.59 8.80
CA PRO A 285 -17.75 -9.99 10.12
C PRO A 285 -17.52 -8.48 9.97
N SER A 286 -18.13 -7.70 10.85
CA SER A 286 -17.91 -6.25 11.00
C SER A 286 -17.69 -5.90 12.47
N GLU A 287 -17.22 -4.68 12.76
CA GLU A 287 -17.05 -4.19 14.13
C GLU A 287 -18.35 -4.22 14.96
N SER A 288 -19.50 -4.07 14.30
CA SER A 288 -20.83 -4.06 14.93
C SER A 288 -21.51 -5.44 14.92
N GLY A 289 -20.80 -6.49 14.53
CA GLY A 289 -21.33 -7.85 14.35
C GLY A 289 -21.42 -8.25 12.87
N PRO A 290 -21.93 -9.45 12.54
CA PRO A 290 -22.08 -9.88 11.15
C PRO A 290 -22.96 -8.90 10.35
N ALA A 291 -22.54 -8.55 9.15
CA ALA A 291 -23.25 -7.62 8.28
C ALA A 291 -23.26 -8.12 6.82
N ASP A 292 -24.36 -7.88 6.13
CA ASP A 292 -24.52 -8.28 4.73
C ASP A 292 -23.93 -7.24 3.79
N LEU A 293 -23.06 -7.69 2.89
CA LEU A 293 -22.45 -6.88 1.86
C LEU A 293 -22.83 -7.41 0.48
N LYS A 294 -23.21 -6.51 -0.43
CA LYS A 294 -23.50 -6.87 -1.83
C LYS A 294 -22.22 -6.80 -2.65
N ILE A 295 -21.73 -7.95 -3.10
CA ILE A 295 -20.52 -8.06 -3.92
C ILE A 295 -20.92 -8.15 -5.39
N GLY A 296 -20.68 -7.06 -6.12
CA GLY A 296 -20.88 -6.99 -7.57
C GLY A 296 -19.67 -7.42 -8.37
N GLY A 297 -19.76 -7.30 -9.70
CA GLY A 297 -18.68 -7.64 -10.63
C GLY A 297 -17.41 -6.84 -10.37
N PHE A 298 -17.56 -5.54 -10.06
CA PHE A 298 -16.45 -4.69 -9.64
C PHE A 298 -15.78 -5.18 -8.34
N GLY A 299 -16.55 -5.65 -7.36
CA GLY A 299 -16.03 -6.28 -6.16
C GLY A 299 -15.18 -7.51 -6.46
N VAL A 300 -15.69 -8.41 -7.31
CA VAL A 300 -14.92 -9.59 -7.77
C VAL A 300 -13.65 -9.16 -8.53
N GLN A 301 -13.70 -8.08 -9.29
CA GLN A 301 -12.53 -7.52 -9.96
C GLN A 301 -11.48 -6.97 -8.97
N LEU A 302 -11.91 -6.26 -7.91
CA LEU A 302 -11.03 -5.78 -6.84
C LEU A 302 -10.33 -6.94 -6.11
N MET A 303 -11.09 -7.99 -5.77
CA MET A 303 -10.55 -9.22 -5.20
C MET A 303 -9.47 -9.83 -6.13
N ALA A 304 -9.76 -9.94 -7.42
CA ALA A 304 -8.81 -10.49 -8.38
C ALA A 304 -7.54 -9.65 -8.49
N SER A 305 -7.67 -8.31 -8.46
CA SER A 305 -6.53 -7.38 -8.44
C SER A 305 -5.60 -7.64 -7.24
N ALA A 306 -6.17 -7.89 -6.06
CA ALA A 306 -5.38 -8.25 -4.87
C ALA A 306 -4.71 -9.62 -5.02
N MET A 307 -5.41 -10.61 -5.59
CA MET A 307 -4.88 -11.96 -5.75
C MET A 307 -3.72 -12.04 -6.76
N VAL A 308 -3.77 -11.27 -7.84
CA VAL A 308 -2.71 -11.29 -8.87
C VAL A 308 -1.39 -10.69 -8.39
N ALA A 309 -1.39 -9.95 -7.27
CA ALA A 309 -0.21 -9.28 -6.74
C ALA A 309 0.85 -10.24 -6.18
N ASN A 310 0.49 -11.48 -5.83
CA ASN A 310 1.41 -12.46 -5.25
C ASN A 310 1.22 -13.86 -5.88
N PRO A 311 2.31 -14.64 -6.11
CA PRO A 311 2.20 -15.98 -6.71
C PRO A 311 1.29 -16.97 -5.98
N PRO A 312 1.30 -17.07 -4.62
CA PRO A 312 0.41 -18.00 -3.92
C PRO A 312 -1.07 -17.70 -4.16
N THR A 313 -1.48 -16.44 -4.04
CA THR A 313 -2.88 -16.04 -4.27
C THR A 313 -3.26 -16.10 -5.74
N LEU A 314 -2.34 -15.81 -6.66
CA LEU A 314 -2.55 -15.99 -8.10
C LEU A 314 -2.90 -17.43 -8.43
N SER A 315 -2.23 -18.41 -7.81
CA SER A 315 -2.48 -19.84 -8.07
C SER A 315 -3.91 -20.28 -7.69
N MET A 316 -4.55 -19.57 -6.76
CA MET A 316 -5.93 -19.83 -6.34
C MET A 316 -6.97 -19.23 -7.30
N LEU A 317 -6.57 -18.24 -8.11
CA LEU A 317 -7.49 -17.42 -8.92
C LEU A 317 -8.41 -18.27 -9.82
N PRO A 318 -7.92 -19.25 -10.61
CA PRO A 318 -8.80 -20.00 -11.50
C PRO A 318 -9.86 -20.80 -10.74
N GLY A 319 -9.50 -21.37 -9.59
CA GLY A 319 -10.41 -22.13 -8.73
C GLY A 319 -11.51 -21.26 -8.12
N VAL A 320 -11.16 -20.06 -7.67
CA VAL A 320 -12.15 -19.07 -7.17
C VAL A 320 -13.14 -18.70 -8.27
N TYR A 321 -12.66 -18.41 -9.48
CA TYR A 321 -13.55 -18.06 -10.59
C TYR A 321 -14.45 -19.21 -11.05
N LEU A 322 -13.97 -20.47 -11.02
CA LEU A 322 -14.82 -21.63 -11.28
C LEU A 322 -15.92 -21.79 -10.22
N ALA A 323 -15.60 -21.58 -8.94
CA ALA A 323 -16.59 -21.63 -7.87
C ALA A 323 -17.68 -20.55 -8.05
N LEU A 324 -17.26 -19.33 -8.36
CA LEU A 324 -18.16 -18.20 -8.64
C LEU A 324 -19.03 -18.45 -9.89
N ASP A 325 -18.47 -18.98 -10.96
CA ASP A 325 -19.24 -19.35 -12.16
C ASP A 325 -20.29 -20.42 -11.86
N ALA A 326 -20.00 -21.35 -10.95
CA ALA A 326 -20.94 -22.33 -10.42
C ALA A 326 -21.92 -21.77 -9.37
N GLY A 327 -21.87 -20.47 -9.06
CA GLY A 327 -22.76 -19.81 -8.10
C GLY A 327 -22.39 -19.98 -6.62
N LYS A 328 -21.19 -20.49 -6.31
CA LYS A 328 -20.69 -20.64 -4.94
C LYS A 328 -20.07 -19.33 -4.46
N THR A 329 -20.85 -18.51 -3.75
CA THR A 329 -20.46 -17.17 -3.31
C THR A 329 -19.79 -17.15 -1.93
N ASP A 330 -19.85 -18.25 -1.18
CA ASP A 330 -19.21 -18.44 0.12
C ASP A 330 -17.68 -18.29 0.04
N VAL A 331 -17.08 -18.56 -1.12
CA VAL A 331 -15.65 -18.37 -1.40
C VAL A 331 -15.21 -16.91 -1.33
N LEU A 332 -16.14 -15.94 -1.37
CA LEU A 332 -15.82 -14.51 -1.33
C LEU A 332 -15.51 -14.04 0.09
N ALA A 333 -16.25 -14.49 1.11
CA ALA A 333 -16.13 -13.99 2.48
C ALA A 333 -14.67 -13.95 3.02
N PRO A 334 -13.82 -14.98 2.87
CA PRO A 334 -12.45 -14.93 3.37
C PRO A 334 -11.48 -14.07 2.52
N LEU A 335 -11.90 -13.62 1.34
CA LEU A 335 -11.07 -12.87 0.39
C LEU A 335 -11.25 -11.35 0.48
N PHE A 336 -12.20 -10.89 1.30
CA PHE A 336 -12.46 -9.48 1.54
C PHE A 336 -12.19 -9.13 3.01
N PRO A 337 -11.50 -8.01 3.31
CA PRO A 337 -11.52 -7.42 4.64
C PRO A 337 -12.92 -7.12 5.19
N PRO A 338 -13.04 -6.87 6.50
CA PRO A 338 -14.26 -6.32 7.08
C PRO A 338 -14.70 -5.01 6.38
N PRO A 339 -16.00 -4.83 6.12
CA PRO A 339 -16.54 -3.68 5.37
C PRO A 339 -16.23 -2.32 6.01
N ASP A 340 -16.17 -2.26 7.34
CA ASP A 340 -15.75 -1.10 8.13
C ASP A 340 -14.37 -0.54 7.74
N ARG A 341 -13.47 -1.38 7.19
CA ARG A 341 -12.14 -0.94 6.72
C ARG A 341 -12.10 -0.51 5.26
N TYR A 342 -13.16 -0.75 4.49
CA TYR A 342 -13.22 -0.46 3.05
C TYR A 342 -13.77 0.94 2.75
N PHE A 343 -14.80 1.33 3.48
CA PHE A 343 -15.60 2.51 3.18
C PHE A 343 -15.15 3.71 4.01
N SER A 344 -13.94 4.19 3.74
CA SER A 344 -13.41 5.41 4.34
C SER A 344 -12.60 6.22 3.34
N ILE A 345 -12.55 7.53 3.57
CA ILE A 345 -11.65 8.46 2.87
C ILE A 345 -10.65 8.98 3.89
N SER A 346 -9.38 8.61 3.72
CA SER A 346 -8.28 9.09 4.55
C SER A 346 -7.37 10.04 3.76
N GLY A 347 -6.71 10.92 4.50
CA GLY A 347 -5.82 11.93 3.93
C GLY A 347 -4.51 11.34 3.43
N MET A 348 -4.51 10.74 2.24
CA MET A 348 -3.34 10.58 1.36
C MET A 348 -3.80 10.42 -0.10
N PRO A 349 -4.40 11.45 -0.73
CA PRO A 349 -4.53 11.41 -2.17
C PRO A 349 -3.14 11.63 -2.78
N GLU A 350 -2.68 10.70 -3.62
CA GLU A 350 -1.73 11.00 -4.69
C GLU A 350 -2.43 11.98 -5.64
N ALA A 351 -2.34 13.29 -5.36
CA ALA A 351 -2.78 14.26 -6.35
C ALA A 351 -1.78 14.21 -7.52
N THR A 352 -2.17 13.62 -8.64
CA THR A 352 -1.42 13.78 -9.90
C THR A 352 -1.43 15.26 -10.31
N PRO A 353 -0.28 15.84 -10.74
CA PRO A 353 -0.24 17.19 -11.30
C PRO A 353 -1.13 17.35 -12.54
#